data_AF-A0A6B1DJR3-F1
#
_entry.id   AF-A0A6B1DJR3-F1
#
_cell.length_a   1.000
_cell.length_b   1.000
_cell.length_c   1.000
_cell.angle_alpha   90.00
_cell.angle_beta   90.00
_cell.angle_gamma   90.00
#
_symmetry.space_group_name_H-M   'P 1'
#
loop_
_entity.id
_entity.type
_entity.pdbx_description
1 polymer ?
#
loop_
_entity_poly.entity_id
_entity_poly.type
_entity_poly.pdbx_seq_one_letter_code
_entity_poly.pdbx_strand_id
1 'polypeptide(L)'
;MAGKKKSRSRGSAAPPPERPVESTGGPPWILIGGAAVALVLIAFLGFYGGGDAPVSPDGETVADASDETPERPPAPPAPPPAERTPTPPADAAMPPLQLQANLIPRDPEVIQEVYLFAARHPEILDYVPCFCGCETRGHRRNADCFVRERNPDGTVREWEEHGMACIACVDVGRTAMQMYASGARVTDIRDEIERLYAGSPLHTPTPAPPVDAN
;
A
#
# COMPACT_ATOMS: atom_id res chain seq x y z
N MET A 1 -62.73 -20.26 47.61
CA MET A 1 -62.62 -18.87 48.11
C MET A 1 -61.80 -18.07 47.10
N ALA A 2 -62.40 -17.05 46.49
CA ALA A 2 -61.76 -16.16 45.53
C ALA A 2 -61.01 -15.02 46.27
N GLY A 3 -59.93 -14.47 45.68
CA GLY A 3 -59.34 -13.23 46.23
C GLY A 3 -57.95 -12.79 45.77
N LYS A 4 -57.84 -12.33 44.51
CA LYS A 4 -57.24 -11.04 44.04
C LYS A 4 -55.92 -10.51 44.66
N LYS A 5 -54.99 -10.08 43.77
CA LYS A 5 -54.30 -8.75 43.68
C LYS A 5 -53.00 -8.92 42.85
N LYS A 6 -52.86 -8.50 41.58
CA LYS A 6 -52.74 -7.16 40.94
C LYS A 6 -51.55 -6.27 41.37
N SER A 7 -50.80 -5.88 40.33
CA SER A 7 -50.11 -4.58 40.11
C SER A 7 -48.68 -4.46 40.67
N ARG A 8 -47.74 -3.70 40.09
CA ARG A 8 -47.74 -2.81 38.90
C ARG A 8 -46.29 -2.46 38.55
N SER A 9 -46.09 -2.07 37.28
CA SER A 9 -44.87 -1.60 36.62
C SER A 9 -44.17 -0.40 37.29
N ARG A 10 -42.83 -0.35 37.22
CA ARG A 10 -42.02 0.87 37.43
C ARG A 10 -41.80 1.58 36.09
N GLY A 11 -42.23 2.83 36.01
CA GLY A 11 -41.98 3.74 34.88
C GLY A 11 -40.77 4.64 35.13
N SER A 12 -40.13 5.05 34.03
CA SER A 12 -38.99 5.97 33.92
C SER A 12 -39.25 7.34 34.54
N ALA A 13 -38.20 7.90 35.16
CA ALA A 13 -38.15 9.30 35.56
C ALA A 13 -37.64 10.20 34.42
N ALA A 14 -38.18 11.40 34.30
CA ALA A 14 -37.75 12.46 33.38
C ALA A 14 -36.91 13.53 34.12
N PRO A 15 -35.96 14.21 33.45
CA PRO A 15 -35.19 15.31 34.05
C PRO A 15 -35.89 16.69 33.98
N PRO A 16 -35.47 17.67 34.80
CA PRO A 16 -36.14 18.98 34.97
C PRO A 16 -35.82 20.03 33.88
N PRO A 17 -36.61 21.13 33.80
CA PRO A 17 -36.59 22.07 32.66
C PRO A 17 -35.52 23.18 32.75
N GLU A 18 -35.10 23.65 31.56
CA GLU A 18 -34.09 24.69 31.34
C GLU A 18 -34.63 26.13 31.50
N ARG A 19 -33.75 27.08 31.86
CA ARG A 19 -34.05 28.52 31.94
C ARG A 19 -33.55 29.28 30.69
N PRO A 20 -34.14 30.44 30.33
CA PRO A 20 -33.87 31.12 29.07
C PRO A 20 -32.55 31.90 29.06
N VAL A 21 -31.97 31.99 27.87
CA VAL A 21 -30.72 32.71 27.54
C VAL A 21 -31.01 34.21 27.39
N GLU A 22 -30.39 35.05 28.20
CA GLU A 22 -30.27 36.49 27.94
C GLU A 22 -28.92 36.78 27.27
N SER A 23 -29.00 37.31 26.05
CA SER A 23 -27.89 37.78 25.23
C SER A 23 -27.45 39.16 25.72
N THR A 24 -26.22 39.29 26.22
CA THR A 24 -25.60 40.59 26.48
C THR A 24 -24.12 40.58 26.06
N GLY A 25 -23.79 41.37 25.02
CA GLY A 25 -22.45 41.91 24.76
C GLY A 25 -21.43 41.03 24.02
N GLY A 26 -21.27 41.20 22.70
CA GLY A 26 -20.02 40.88 22.00
C GLY A 26 -19.08 42.10 22.01
N PRO A 27 -17.76 41.98 22.26
CA PRO A 27 -16.71 41.58 21.28
C PRO A 27 -15.54 40.79 21.98
N PRO A 28 -14.36 40.40 21.41
CA PRO A 28 -13.54 41.00 20.33
C PRO A 28 -12.81 39.97 19.45
N TRP A 29 -13.50 38.95 18.95
CA TRP A 29 -12.88 37.85 18.20
C TRP A 29 -12.62 38.20 16.73
N ILE A 30 -13.24 39.28 16.22
CA ILE A 30 -13.00 39.82 14.87
C ILE A 30 -11.56 40.38 14.75
N LEU A 31 -10.91 40.76 15.85
CA LEU A 31 -9.52 41.26 15.81
C LEU A 31 -8.46 40.15 15.86
N ILE A 32 -8.82 38.92 16.26
CA ILE A 32 -7.86 37.79 16.30
C ILE A 32 -7.84 37.04 14.97
N GLY A 33 -8.99 36.95 14.27
CA GLY A 33 -9.06 36.31 12.94
C GLY A 33 -8.30 37.07 11.84
N GLY A 34 -8.35 38.40 11.85
CA GLY A 34 -7.67 39.22 10.83
C GLY A 34 -6.13 39.17 10.94
N ALA A 35 -5.59 39.15 12.16
CA ALA A 35 -4.15 39.10 12.39
C ALA A 35 -3.54 37.74 12.01
N ALA A 36 -4.23 36.63 12.27
CA ALA A 36 -3.77 35.29 11.91
C ALA A 36 -3.75 35.09 10.37
N VAL A 37 -4.75 35.58 9.65
CA VAL A 37 -4.81 35.49 8.18
C VAL A 37 -3.74 36.39 7.53
N ALA A 38 -3.50 37.59 8.07
CA ALA A 38 -2.43 38.47 7.59
C ALA A 38 -1.03 37.88 7.84
N LEU A 39 -0.79 37.25 8.99
CA LEU A 39 0.49 36.60 9.29
C LEU A 39 0.75 35.36 8.41
N VAL A 40 -0.28 34.57 8.11
CA VAL A 40 -0.16 33.44 7.18
C VAL A 40 0.07 33.93 5.74
N LEU A 41 -0.60 35.01 5.31
CA LEU A 41 -0.37 35.60 3.97
C LEU A 41 1.00 36.25 3.84
N ILE A 42 1.50 36.93 4.89
CA ILE A 42 2.86 37.49 4.91
C ILE A 42 3.90 36.36 4.92
N ALA A 43 3.67 35.27 5.65
CA ALA A 43 4.54 34.09 5.61
C ALA A 43 4.49 33.38 4.25
N PHE A 44 3.32 33.29 3.61
CA PHE A 44 3.15 32.66 2.29
C PHE A 44 3.77 33.51 1.17
N LEU A 45 3.65 34.85 1.21
CA LEU A 45 4.36 35.74 0.27
C LEU A 45 5.87 35.82 0.55
N GLY A 46 6.30 35.73 1.81
CA GLY A 46 7.72 35.73 2.18
C GLY A 46 8.45 34.43 1.87
N PHE A 47 7.75 33.29 1.91
CA PHE A 47 8.33 31.97 1.63
C PHE A 47 8.37 31.62 0.14
N TYR A 48 7.50 32.21 -0.70
CA TYR A 48 7.45 31.96 -2.15
C TYR A 48 7.92 33.13 -3.02
N GLY A 49 8.18 34.32 -2.46
CA GLY A 49 8.55 35.52 -3.22
C GLY A 49 10.04 35.90 -3.24
N GLY A 50 10.91 35.17 -2.55
CA GLY A 50 12.34 35.49 -2.40
C GLY A 50 13.24 34.39 -2.97
N GLY A 51 13.27 34.26 -4.30
CA GLY A 51 14.26 33.42 -4.98
C GLY A 51 15.59 34.16 -5.09
N ASP A 52 16.35 34.22 -4.01
CA ASP A 52 17.80 34.48 -4.09
C ASP A 52 18.51 33.12 -4.05
N ALA A 53 19.15 32.78 -5.17
CA ALA A 53 19.97 31.58 -5.29
C ALA A 53 21.09 31.56 -4.22
N PRO A 54 21.45 30.41 -3.65
CA PRO A 54 22.62 30.31 -2.79
C PRO A 54 23.89 30.52 -3.63
N VAL A 55 24.54 31.67 -3.44
CA VAL A 55 25.89 31.96 -3.94
C VAL A 55 26.90 31.38 -2.95
N SER A 56 27.66 30.36 -3.37
CA SER A 56 28.89 29.93 -2.70
C SER A 56 30.04 30.92 -2.97
N PRO A 57 31.08 31.00 -2.12
CA PRO A 57 32.03 32.12 -2.11
C PRO A 57 33.05 32.12 -3.26
N ASP A 58 33.02 31.12 -4.14
CA ASP A 58 34.00 30.94 -5.19
C ASP A 58 33.28 31.08 -6.53
N GLY A 59 33.44 32.24 -7.18
CA GLY A 59 32.67 32.69 -8.33
C GLY A 59 32.89 31.89 -9.62
N GLU A 60 32.38 30.67 -9.66
CA GLU A 60 32.20 29.88 -10.88
C GLU A 60 30.73 29.52 -11.06
N THR A 61 30.19 29.90 -12.21
CA THR A 61 28.83 29.61 -12.63
C THR A 61 28.67 28.11 -12.80
N VAL A 62 27.99 27.44 -11.85
CA VAL A 62 27.49 26.09 -12.09
C VAL A 62 26.32 26.20 -13.07
N ALA A 63 26.61 25.83 -14.32
CA ALA A 63 25.61 25.57 -15.34
C ALA A 63 24.60 24.55 -14.80
N ASP A 64 23.33 24.79 -15.12
CA ASP A 64 22.22 23.85 -15.02
C ASP A 64 22.62 22.51 -15.63
N ALA A 65 22.99 21.55 -14.77
CA ALA A 65 23.15 20.15 -15.11
C ALA A 65 21.89 19.41 -14.68
N SER A 66 20.77 19.80 -15.31
CA SER A 66 19.63 18.92 -15.46
C SER A 66 19.93 17.98 -16.63
N ASP A 67 19.71 16.68 -16.42
CA ASP A 67 19.86 15.58 -17.39
C ASP A 67 21.24 14.90 -17.45
N GLU A 68 21.55 14.11 -16.42
CA GLU A 68 22.23 12.83 -16.67
C GLU A 68 21.71 11.80 -15.66
N THR A 69 20.68 11.06 -16.10
CA THR A 69 20.33 9.79 -15.44
C THR A 69 21.54 8.87 -15.60
N PRO A 70 22.14 8.34 -14.52
CA PRO A 70 23.23 7.36 -14.66
C PRO A 70 22.74 6.23 -15.56
N GLU A 71 23.42 6.00 -16.68
CA GLU A 71 23.06 4.96 -17.63
C GLU A 71 23.18 3.61 -16.92
N ARG A 72 22.03 3.08 -16.47
CA ARG A 72 21.93 1.77 -15.83
C ARG A 72 22.46 0.76 -16.84
N PRO A 73 23.45 -0.08 -16.47
CA PRO A 73 23.93 -1.15 -17.35
C PRO A 73 22.74 -1.91 -17.92
N PRO A 74 22.78 -2.32 -19.21
CA PRO A 74 21.66 -3.00 -19.83
C PRO A 74 21.25 -4.18 -18.96
N ALA A 75 20.01 -4.15 -18.49
CA ALA A 75 19.45 -5.25 -17.72
C ALA A 75 19.64 -6.54 -18.51
N PRO A 76 19.96 -7.67 -17.85
CA PRO A 76 19.99 -8.95 -18.53
C PRO A 76 18.67 -9.15 -19.27
N PRO A 77 18.69 -9.79 -20.45
CA PRO A 77 17.48 -9.95 -21.25
C PRO A 77 16.40 -10.60 -20.40
N ALA A 78 15.19 -10.05 -20.48
CA ALA A 78 14.03 -10.62 -19.82
C ALA A 78 13.93 -12.12 -20.15
N PRO A 79 13.49 -12.97 -19.20
CA PRO A 79 13.31 -14.38 -19.48
C PRO A 79 12.42 -14.56 -20.72
N PRO A 80 12.73 -15.56 -21.56
CA PRO A 80 11.98 -15.79 -22.79
C PRO A 80 10.47 -15.89 -22.48
N PRO A 81 9.57 -15.42 -23.36
CA PRO A 81 8.11 -15.43 -23.12
C PRO A 81 7.55 -16.78 -22.66
N ALA A 82 8.22 -17.88 -23.00
CA ALA A 82 7.88 -19.24 -22.58
C ALA A 82 8.02 -19.51 -21.07
N GLU A 83 8.71 -18.67 -20.31
CA GLU A 83 8.86 -18.79 -18.86
C GLU A 83 7.93 -17.85 -18.07
N ARG A 84 7.16 -17.00 -18.76
CA ARG A 84 6.24 -16.07 -18.10
C ARG A 84 4.94 -16.77 -17.77
N THR A 85 4.44 -16.54 -16.56
CA THR A 85 3.12 -17.00 -16.19
C THR A 85 2.06 -16.24 -17.01
N PRO A 86 1.12 -16.91 -17.69
CA PRO A 86 0.04 -16.23 -18.42
C PRO A 86 -0.82 -15.41 -17.46
N THR A 87 -1.17 -14.17 -17.86
CA THR A 87 -2.16 -13.37 -17.14
C THR A 87 -3.55 -13.96 -17.38
N PRO A 88 -4.32 -14.29 -16.33
CA PRO A 88 -5.66 -14.83 -16.49
C PRO A 88 -6.62 -13.81 -17.12
N PRO A 89 -7.73 -14.25 -17.74
CA PRO A 89 -8.81 -13.36 -18.14
C PRO A 89 -9.29 -12.48 -16.98
N ALA A 90 -9.63 -11.22 -17.26
CA ALA A 90 -10.02 -10.26 -16.22
C ALA A 90 -11.28 -10.69 -15.43
N ASP A 91 -12.17 -11.44 -16.07
CA ASP A 91 -13.41 -11.99 -15.51
C ASP A 91 -13.26 -13.42 -14.99
N ALA A 92 -12.03 -13.97 -14.98
CA ALA A 92 -11.79 -15.33 -14.50
C ALA A 92 -12.25 -15.50 -13.04
N ALA A 93 -13.08 -16.52 -12.83
CA ALA A 93 -13.45 -16.94 -11.49
C ALA A 93 -12.23 -17.56 -10.79
N MET A 94 -11.97 -17.11 -9.56
CA MET A 94 -10.89 -17.63 -8.74
C MET A 94 -11.43 -18.66 -7.73
N PRO A 95 -10.71 -19.76 -7.42
CA PRO A 95 -11.13 -20.69 -6.39
C PRO A 95 -11.24 -19.99 -5.02
N PRO A 96 -12.16 -20.41 -4.14
CA PRO A 96 -12.31 -19.79 -2.83
C PRO A 96 -11.04 -19.95 -1.99
N LEU A 97 -10.54 -18.84 -1.45
CA LEU A 97 -9.42 -18.84 -0.51
C LEU A 97 -9.89 -19.36 0.85
N GLN A 98 -9.20 -20.38 1.36
CA GLN A 98 -9.52 -21.00 2.64
C GLN A 98 -8.72 -20.35 3.76
N LEU A 99 -9.09 -19.11 4.11
CA LEU A 99 -8.43 -18.37 5.19
C LEU A 99 -8.87 -18.91 6.56
N GLN A 100 -7.90 -19.32 7.37
CA GLN A 100 -8.12 -19.75 8.75
C GLN A 100 -7.80 -18.58 9.68
N ALA A 101 -8.78 -17.70 9.91
CA ALA A 101 -8.59 -16.37 10.51
C ALA A 101 -7.81 -16.35 11.85
N ASN A 102 -7.86 -17.42 12.64
CA ASN A 102 -7.22 -17.47 13.97
C ASN A 102 -5.71 -17.81 13.94
N LEU A 103 -5.12 -18.01 12.76
CA LEU A 103 -3.75 -18.53 12.61
C LEU A 103 -2.85 -17.63 11.74
N ILE A 104 -3.25 -16.38 11.54
CA ILE A 104 -2.74 -15.54 10.47
C ILE A 104 -2.19 -14.21 11.05
N PRO A 105 -0.97 -13.77 10.67
CA PRO A 105 -0.29 -12.64 11.31
C PRO A 105 -0.67 -11.25 10.75
N ARG A 106 -1.52 -11.20 9.71
CA ARG A 106 -2.03 -9.97 9.08
C ARG A 106 -3.56 -10.01 9.04
N ASP A 107 -4.17 -8.86 8.76
CA ASP A 107 -5.61 -8.77 8.56
C ASP A 107 -6.05 -9.75 7.44
N PRO A 108 -7.07 -10.60 7.66
CA PRO A 108 -7.57 -11.52 6.63
C PRO A 108 -7.93 -10.84 5.31
N GLU A 109 -8.44 -9.61 5.35
CA GLU A 109 -8.80 -8.84 4.16
C GLU A 109 -7.54 -8.51 3.34
N VAL A 110 -6.48 -8.03 3.99
CA VAL A 110 -5.20 -7.73 3.33
C VAL A 110 -4.62 -8.97 2.66
N ILE A 111 -4.73 -10.12 3.30
CA ILE A 111 -4.23 -11.36 2.72
C ILE A 111 -5.07 -11.76 1.52
N GLN A 112 -6.39 -11.69 1.64
CA GLN A 112 -7.28 -11.95 0.51
C GLN A 112 -6.95 -11.06 -0.69
N GLU A 113 -6.75 -9.76 -0.47
CA GLU A 113 -6.36 -8.80 -1.52
C GLU A 113 -5.02 -9.18 -2.17
N VAL A 114 -3.99 -9.49 -1.38
CA VAL A 114 -2.67 -9.84 -1.92
C VAL A 114 -2.71 -11.16 -2.68
N TYR A 115 -3.47 -12.16 -2.21
CA TYR A 115 -3.66 -13.41 -2.96
C TYR A 115 -4.34 -13.18 -4.31
N LEU A 116 -5.38 -12.34 -4.34
CA LEU A 116 -6.08 -12.00 -5.57
C LEU A 116 -5.19 -11.16 -6.49
N PHE A 117 -4.39 -10.24 -5.95
CA PHE A 117 -3.40 -9.49 -6.71
C PHE A 117 -2.37 -10.42 -7.34
N ALA A 118 -1.78 -11.34 -6.57
CA ALA A 118 -0.82 -12.32 -7.09
C ALA A 118 -1.43 -13.22 -8.18
N ALA A 119 -2.70 -13.61 -8.01
CA ALA A 119 -3.42 -14.39 -9.02
C ALA A 119 -3.61 -13.61 -10.32
N ARG A 120 -3.96 -12.34 -10.24
CA ARG A 120 -4.33 -11.50 -11.39
C ARG A 120 -3.16 -10.80 -12.08
N HIS A 121 -2.07 -10.58 -11.35
CA HIS A 121 -0.93 -9.80 -11.82
C HIS A 121 0.39 -10.59 -11.80
N PRO A 122 0.45 -11.77 -12.46
CA PRO A 122 1.71 -12.48 -12.61
C PRO A 122 2.78 -11.65 -13.31
N GLU A 123 2.38 -10.75 -14.22
CA GLU A 123 3.28 -9.81 -14.91
C GLU A 123 4.04 -8.86 -13.97
N ILE A 124 3.59 -8.74 -12.71
CA ILE A 124 4.26 -7.95 -11.67
C ILE A 124 5.02 -8.88 -10.73
N LEU A 125 4.31 -9.78 -10.03
CA LEU A 125 4.91 -10.57 -8.95
C LEU A 125 5.85 -11.69 -9.40
N ASP A 126 5.90 -12.02 -10.70
CA ASP A 126 6.93 -12.90 -11.24
C ASP A 126 8.32 -12.23 -11.24
N TYR A 127 8.37 -10.89 -11.17
CA TYR A 127 9.62 -10.12 -11.16
C TYR A 127 9.96 -9.53 -9.79
N VAL A 128 9.10 -9.75 -8.78
CA VAL A 128 9.29 -9.28 -7.41
C VAL A 128 9.86 -10.41 -6.53
N PRO A 129 11.03 -10.21 -5.88
CA PRO A 129 11.61 -11.21 -5.00
C PRO A 129 10.92 -11.32 -3.65
N CYS A 130 11.14 -12.43 -2.95
CA CYS A 130 10.74 -12.63 -1.56
C CYS A 130 11.99 -12.82 -0.68
N PHE A 131 11.91 -12.34 0.57
CA PHE A 131 13.04 -12.23 1.49
C PHE A 131 12.86 -13.10 2.75
N CYS A 132 11.90 -14.03 2.73
CA CYS A 132 11.57 -14.85 3.90
C CYS A 132 12.29 -16.22 3.94
N GLY A 133 13.15 -16.51 2.96
CA GLY A 133 13.84 -17.81 2.83
C GLY A 133 13.02 -18.93 2.19
N CYS A 134 11.87 -18.61 1.58
CA CYS A 134 11.02 -19.58 0.89
C CYS A 134 11.69 -20.23 -0.34
N GLU A 135 12.84 -19.75 -0.79
CA GLU A 135 13.65 -20.41 -1.81
C GLU A 135 14.00 -21.86 -1.43
N THR A 136 14.19 -22.13 -0.14
CA THR A 136 14.44 -23.47 0.40
C THR A 136 13.24 -24.41 0.23
N ARG A 137 12.06 -23.84 -0.07
CA ARG A 137 10.81 -24.54 -0.40
C ARG A 137 10.54 -24.59 -1.91
N GLY A 138 11.45 -24.06 -2.72
CA GLY A 138 11.35 -24.03 -4.18
C GLY A 138 10.69 -22.78 -4.77
N HIS A 139 10.33 -21.78 -3.96
CA HIS A 139 9.77 -20.53 -4.49
C HIS A 139 10.87 -19.69 -5.16
N ARG A 140 10.59 -19.18 -6.35
CA ARG A 140 11.54 -18.40 -7.17
C ARG A 140 11.20 -16.92 -7.24
N ARG A 141 9.97 -16.56 -6.88
CA ARG A 141 9.45 -15.18 -6.88
C ARG A 141 8.32 -15.04 -5.86
N ASN A 142 7.92 -13.81 -5.56
CA ASN A 142 6.88 -13.53 -4.59
C ASN A 142 5.52 -14.14 -5.01
N ALA A 143 5.23 -14.25 -6.32
CA ALA A 143 4.01 -14.90 -6.81
C ALA A 143 3.86 -16.37 -6.34
N ASP A 144 4.98 -17.10 -6.25
CA ASP A 144 4.98 -18.52 -5.84
C ASP A 144 4.55 -18.68 -4.37
N CYS A 145 4.63 -17.62 -3.56
CA CYS A 145 4.14 -17.63 -2.18
C CYS A 145 2.62 -17.69 -2.06
N PHE A 146 1.90 -17.41 -3.14
CA PHE A 146 0.44 -17.27 -3.14
C PHE A 146 -0.25 -18.26 -4.08
N VAL A 147 0.38 -18.60 -5.22
CA VAL A 147 -0.19 -19.50 -6.21
C VAL A 147 0.74 -20.68 -6.42
N ARG A 148 0.25 -21.89 -6.12
CA ARG A 148 1.01 -23.13 -6.27
C ARG A 148 0.91 -23.69 -7.68
N GLU A 149 -0.29 -23.67 -8.26
CA GLU A 149 -0.53 -24.21 -9.60
C GLU A 149 -1.53 -23.34 -10.37
N ARG A 150 -1.29 -23.21 -11.68
CA ARG A 150 -2.15 -22.51 -12.63
C ARG A 150 -2.54 -23.41 -13.78
N ASN A 151 -3.70 -23.14 -14.37
CA ASN A 151 -4.11 -23.70 -15.65
C ASN A 151 -3.35 -23.01 -16.81
N PRO A 152 -3.38 -23.59 -18.02
CA PRO A 152 -2.71 -22.99 -19.19
C PRO A 152 -3.18 -21.59 -19.56
N ASP A 153 -4.40 -21.20 -19.16
CA ASP A 153 -4.96 -19.86 -19.36
C ASP A 153 -4.57 -18.86 -18.26
N GLY A 154 -3.71 -19.25 -17.31
CA GLY A 154 -3.25 -18.42 -16.21
C GLY A 154 -4.15 -18.44 -14.96
N THR A 155 -5.34 -19.05 -15.04
CA THR A 155 -6.26 -19.14 -13.89
C THR A 155 -5.69 -20.02 -12.78
N VAL A 156 -6.01 -19.69 -11.53
CA VAL A 156 -5.49 -20.43 -10.37
C VAL A 156 -6.16 -21.79 -10.29
N ARG A 157 -5.34 -22.85 -10.26
CA ARG A 157 -5.77 -24.22 -9.98
C ARG A 157 -5.61 -24.56 -8.50
N GLU A 158 -4.54 -24.09 -7.87
CA GLU A 158 -4.25 -24.35 -6.47
C GLU A 158 -3.54 -23.16 -5.80
N TRP A 159 -4.02 -22.79 -4.61
CA TRP A 159 -3.45 -21.74 -3.78
C TRP A 159 -2.26 -22.26 -2.97
N GLU A 160 -1.19 -21.47 -2.88
CA GLU A 160 -0.10 -21.72 -1.95
C GLU A 160 -0.51 -21.27 -0.54
N GLU A 161 -0.29 -22.07 0.51
CA GLU A 161 -0.66 -21.72 1.89
C GLU A 161 0.43 -20.93 2.61
N HIS A 162 1.68 -21.03 2.13
CA HIS A 162 2.85 -20.39 2.73
C HIS A 162 2.68 -18.88 2.93
N GLY A 163 2.11 -18.19 1.93
CA GLY A 163 1.85 -16.76 1.98
C GLY A 163 0.88 -16.35 3.09
N MET A 164 -0.11 -17.18 3.43
CA MET A 164 -1.14 -16.84 4.43
C MET A 164 -0.52 -16.60 5.81
N ALA A 165 0.53 -17.34 6.16
CA ALA A 165 1.17 -17.28 7.47
C ALA A 165 2.47 -16.47 7.48
N CYS A 166 2.93 -15.96 6.34
CA CYS A 166 4.22 -15.29 6.23
C CYS A 166 4.09 -13.77 6.08
N ILE A 167 4.48 -13.04 7.13
CA ILE A 167 4.44 -11.56 7.16
C ILE A 167 5.19 -10.96 5.97
N ALA A 168 6.41 -11.39 5.71
CA ALA A 168 7.23 -10.82 4.64
C ALA A 168 6.63 -11.07 3.24
N CYS A 169 6.05 -12.24 3.00
CA CYS A 169 5.38 -12.51 1.73
C CYS A 169 4.26 -11.51 1.49
N VAL A 170 3.37 -11.35 2.48
CA VAL A 170 2.19 -10.47 2.40
C VAL A 170 2.61 -9.01 2.30
N ASP A 171 3.60 -8.56 3.07
CA ASP A 171 4.05 -7.16 3.05
C ASP A 171 4.69 -6.78 1.71
N VAL A 172 5.51 -7.67 1.13
CA VAL A 172 6.06 -7.51 -0.23
C VAL A 172 4.94 -7.43 -1.25
N GLY A 173 4.02 -8.39 -1.24
CA GLY A 173 2.91 -8.44 -2.19
C GLY A 173 1.97 -7.23 -2.07
N ARG A 174 1.72 -6.76 -0.83
CA ARG A 174 0.92 -5.57 -0.57
C ARG A 174 1.60 -4.30 -1.08
N THR A 175 2.90 -4.17 -0.85
CA THR A 175 3.67 -3.02 -1.33
C THR A 175 3.65 -2.96 -2.86
N ALA A 176 3.90 -4.09 -3.52
CA ALA A 176 3.80 -4.20 -4.98
C ALA A 176 2.41 -3.84 -5.49
N MET A 177 1.36 -4.36 -4.86
CA MET A 177 -0.04 -4.05 -5.19
C MET A 177 -0.33 -2.54 -5.09
N GLN A 178 0.11 -1.90 -4.02
CA GLN A 178 -0.12 -0.47 -3.79
C GLN A 178 0.62 0.40 -4.81
N MET A 179 1.88 0.06 -5.10
CA MET A 179 2.67 0.78 -6.09
C MET A 179 2.11 0.60 -7.50
N TYR A 180 1.73 -0.63 -7.87
CA TYR A 180 1.08 -0.89 -9.16
C TYR A 180 -0.23 -0.11 -9.30
N ALA A 181 -1.06 -0.07 -8.25
CA ALA A 181 -2.28 0.73 -8.24
C ALA A 181 -2.03 2.25 -8.40
N SER A 182 -0.83 2.73 -8.08
CA SER A 182 -0.40 4.12 -8.30
C SER A 182 0.21 4.38 -9.68
N GLY A 183 0.30 3.35 -10.54
CA GLY A 183 0.88 3.45 -11.88
C GLY A 183 2.40 3.33 -11.93
N ALA A 184 3.03 2.82 -10.87
CA ALA A 184 4.47 2.54 -10.86
C ALA A 184 4.79 1.40 -11.83
N ARG A 185 5.97 1.49 -12.47
CA ARG A 185 6.46 0.46 -13.38
C ARG A 185 6.97 -0.74 -12.60
N VAL A 186 6.97 -1.93 -13.22
CA VAL A 186 7.49 -3.16 -12.58
C VAL A 186 8.94 -3.02 -12.10
N THR A 187 9.77 -2.29 -12.84
CA THR A 187 11.15 -1.97 -12.44
C THR A 187 11.18 -1.18 -11.14
N ASP A 188 10.34 -0.17 -11.01
CA ASP A 188 10.30 0.73 -9.84
C ASP A 188 9.74 -0.02 -8.62
N ILE A 189 8.74 -0.88 -8.84
CA ILE A 189 8.18 -1.77 -7.81
C ILE A 189 9.26 -2.69 -7.26
N ARG A 190 10.03 -3.35 -8.15
CA ARG A 190 11.11 -4.24 -7.74
C ARG A 190 12.19 -3.48 -6.98
N ASP A 191 12.65 -2.36 -7.53
CA ASP A 191 13.74 -1.56 -6.95
C ASP A 191 13.37 -1.07 -5.54
N GLU A 192 12.13 -0.61 -5.34
CA GLU A 192 11.65 -0.19 -4.03
C GLU A 192 11.59 -1.35 -3.04
N ILE A 193 11.12 -2.52 -3.46
CA ILE A 193 11.08 -3.71 -2.62
C ILE A 193 12.49 -4.17 -2.24
N GLU A 194 13.43 -4.23 -3.19
CA GLU A 194 14.83 -4.55 -2.90
C GLU A 194 15.44 -3.53 -1.94
N ARG A 195 15.11 -2.24 -2.07
CA ARG A 195 15.53 -1.18 -1.14
C ARG A 195 14.98 -1.39 0.27
N LEU A 196 13.69 -1.72 0.41
CA LEU A 196 13.04 -1.97 1.71
C LEU A 196 13.67 -3.17 2.44
N TYR A 197 14.19 -4.15 1.69
CA TYR A 197 14.77 -5.38 2.23
C TYR A 197 16.29 -5.50 2.04
N ALA A 198 17.00 -4.42 1.74
CA ALA A 198 18.44 -4.43 1.40
C ALA A 198 19.36 -5.05 2.48
N GLY A 199 18.91 -5.11 3.74
CA GLY A 199 19.64 -5.76 4.84
C GLY A 199 19.42 -7.27 4.97
N SER A 200 18.54 -7.86 4.15
CA SER A 200 18.24 -9.29 4.18
C SER A 200 19.29 -10.10 3.42
N PRO A 201 19.86 -11.18 4.00
CA PRO A 201 20.69 -12.11 3.26
C PRO A 201 19.87 -13.11 2.43
N LEU A 202 18.55 -13.14 2.63
CA LEU A 202 17.62 -14.06 1.95
C LEU A 202 16.96 -13.32 0.80
N HIS A 203 16.95 -13.92 -0.38
CA HIS A 203 16.39 -13.32 -1.60
C HIS A 203 16.12 -14.41 -2.63
N THR A 204 14.86 -14.61 -3.03
CA THR A 204 14.54 -15.60 -4.08
C THR A 204 15.24 -15.28 -5.41
N PRO A 205 15.64 -16.27 -6.22
CA PRO A 205 16.34 -16.05 -7.50
C PRO A 205 15.39 -15.57 -8.60
N THR A 206 14.91 -14.34 -8.46
CA THR A 206 13.86 -13.74 -9.27
C THR A 206 14.44 -13.01 -10.49
N PRO A 207 14.01 -13.34 -11.72
CA PRO A 207 14.53 -12.72 -12.94
C PRO A 207 14.27 -11.23 -12.98
N ALA A 208 15.14 -10.46 -13.65
CA ALA A 208 14.92 -9.03 -13.83
C ALA A 208 13.68 -8.75 -14.70
N PRO A 209 12.91 -7.69 -14.40
CA PRO A 209 11.80 -7.25 -15.24
C PRO A 209 12.29 -6.73 -16.60
N PRO A 210 11.51 -6.86 -17.68
CA PRO A 210 11.77 -6.18 -18.95
C PRO A 210 11.86 -4.65 -18.78
N VAL A 211 12.73 -4.00 -19.57
CA VAL A 211 12.96 -2.54 -19.51
C VAL A 211 11.77 -1.69 -19.92
N ASP A 212 10.74 -2.30 -20.49
CA ASP A 212 9.50 -1.69 -20.98
C ASP A 212 8.25 -2.24 -20.27
N ALA A 213 8.43 -3.07 -19.23
CA ALA A 213 7.32 -3.57 -18.43
C ALA A 213 6.70 -2.43 -17.61
N ASN A 214 5.39 -2.24 -17.79
CA ASN A 214 4.57 -1.27 -17.08
C ASN A 214 3.66 -1.99 -16.10
#